data_AF-X1L1P9-F1
#
_entry.id   AF-X1L1P9-F1
#
_cell.length_a   1.000
_cell.length_b   1.000
_cell.length_c   1.000
_cell.angle_alpha   90.00
_cell.angle_beta   90.00
_cell.angle_gamma   90.00
#
_symmetry.space_group_name_H-M   'P 1'
#
loop_
_entity.id
_entity.type
_entity.pdbx_description
1 polymer ?
#
loop_
_entity_poly.entity_id
_entity_poly.type
_entity_poly.pdbx_seq_one_letter_code
_entity_poly.pdbx_strand_id
1 'polypeptide(L)'
;AYRYFPKRTVHMAIVDPGVGGERRGIILKTASALFVAPDNGILSYVINEFSLNEGALSQCSQSLEEAKFKTGLEAVAITDPRFWRHPVSPTFHGRDIFAPVAAGLSLGISLYEFGEKITSLYVFPTPKPYFDSQGNLVGHILYIDHFGNLISNIKSTDLPGG
;
A
#
# COMPACT_ATOMS: atom_id res chain seq x y z
N ALA A 1 10.17 1.01 4.75
CA ALA A 1 10.45 0.03 5.84
C ALA A 1 10.59 -1.40 5.32
N TYR A 2 9.60 -1.95 4.59
CA TYR A 2 9.56 -3.39 4.24
C TYR A 2 10.83 -3.95 3.56
N ARG A 3 11.54 -3.14 2.76
CA ARG A 3 12.81 -3.53 2.10
C ARG A 3 13.93 -3.94 3.07
N TYR A 4 13.88 -3.52 4.32
CA TYR A 4 14.89 -3.84 5.34
C TYR A 4 14.56 -5.12 6.11
N PHE A 5 13.40 -5.74 5.86
CA PHE A 5 12.99 -6.98 6.49
C PHE A 5 13.39 -8.19 5.61
N PRO A 6 13.52 -9.40 6.20
CA PRO A 6 13.72 -10.62 5.42
C PRO A 6 12.64 -10.81 4.36
N LYS A 7 13.02 -11.45 3.25
CA LYS A 7 12.05 -11.80 2.20
C LYS A 7 10.92 -12.65 2.77
N ARG A 8 9.71 -12.46 2.23
CA ARG A 8 8.47 -13.12 2.66
C ARG A 8 7.96 -12.71 4.04
N THR A 9 8.44 -11.59 4.59
CA THR A 9 7.85 -11.00 5.79
C THR A 9 6.39 -10.60 5.53
N VAL A 10 5.52 -10.88 6.50
CA VAL A 10 4.13 -10.42 6.52
C VAL A 10 4.07 -9.07 7.24
N HIS A 11 3.71 -8.02 6.50
CA HIS A 11 3.51 -6.68 7.01
C HIS A 11 2.02 -6.40 7.18
N MET A 12 1.57 -6.27 8.42
CA MET A 12 0.22 -5.81 8.72
C MET A 12 0.25 -4.31 9.01
N ALA A 13 -0.47 -3.52 8.22
CA ALA A 13 -0.55 -2.07 8.38
C ALA A 13 -2.01 -1.63 8.42
N ILE A 14 -2.44 -1.03 9.52
CA ILE A 14 -3.86 -0.72 9.75
C ILE A 14 -3.99 0.71 10.27
N VAL A 15 -4.47 1.58 9.37
CA VAL A 15 -5.02 2.89 9.70
C VAL A 15 -6.34 2.92 8.98
N ASP A 16 -7.44 2.80 9.73
CA ASP A 16 -8.72 2.39 9.14
C ASP A 16 -9.90 3.17 9.72
N PRO A 17 -10.10 4.42 9.27
CA PRO A 17 -11.28 5.21 9.65
C PRO A 17 -12.60 4.60 9.14
N GLY A 18 -12.54 3.78 8.09
CA GLY A 18 -13.70 3.10 7.49
C GLY A 18 -13.97 1.70 8.05
N VAL A 19 -13.48 1.41 9.25
CA VAL A 19 -13.75 0.13 9.94
C VAL A 19 -15.25 -0.11 10.07
N GLY A 20 -15.69 -1.36 9.89
CA GLY A 20 -17.12 -1.71 9.90
C GLY A 20 -17.93 -1.24 8.69
N GLY A 21 -17.33 -0.48 7.77
CA GLY A 21 -17.97 -0.07 6.51
C GLY A 21 -17.70 -1.02 5.33
N GLU A 22 -17.99 -0.53 4.12
CA GLU A 22 -17.93 -1.30 2.86
C GLU A 22 -16.52 -1.54 2.32
N ARG A 23 -15.50 -0.88 2.87
CA ARG A 23 -14.13 -1.02 2.39
C ARG A 23 -13.63 -2.45 2.62
N ARG A 24 -12.88 -2.97 1.64
CA ARG A 24 -12.36 -4.34 1.69
C ARG A 24 -11.18 -4.45 2.65
N GLY A 25 -10.99 -5.63 3.23
CA GLY A 25 -9.67 -6.08 3.69
C GLY A 25 -8.93 -6.71 2.52
N ILE A 26 -7.61 -6.50 2.42
CA ILE A 26 -6.80 -7.03 1.31
C ILE A 26 -5.52 -7.69 1.80
N ILE A 27 -5.10 -8.70 1.06
CA ILE A 27 -3.73 -9.23 1.09
C ILE A 27 -3.08 -8.86 -0.24
N LEU A 28 -1.94 -8.19 -0.20
CA LEU A 28 -1.11 -7.89 -1.37
C LEU A 28 0.21 -8.65 -1.27
N LYS A 29 0.56 -9.39 -2.31
CA LYS A 29 1.84 -10.09 -2.44
C LYS A 29 2.70 -9.41 -3.48
N THR A 30 3.94 -9.13 -3.08
CA THR A 30 5.02 -8.66 -3.96
C THR A 30 6.12 -9.72 -4.05
N ALA A 31 7.15 -9.47 -4.86
CA ALA A 31 8.31 -10.36 -4.95
C ALA A 31 9.09 -10.51 -3.62
N SER A 32 8.96 -9.55 -2.69
CA SER A 32 9.76 -9.51 -1.46
C SER A 32 8.93 -9.65 -0.19
N ALA A 33 7.62 -9.39 -0.22
CA ALA A 33 6.81 -9.26 0.98
C ALA A 33 5.32 -9.59 0.75
N LEU A 34 4.63 -9.85 1.86
CA LEU A 34 3.17 -9.93 1.94
C LEU A 34 2.66 -8.75 2.77
N PHE A 35 1.56 -8.15 2.38
CA PHE A 35 0.92 -7.04 3.09
C PHE A 35 -0.52 -7.40 3.42
N VAL A 36 -0.96 -7.08 4.63
CA VAL A 36 -2.33 -7.25 5.11
C VAL A 36 -2.83 -5.88 5.57
N ALA A 37 -3.88 -5.36 4.94
CA ALA A 37 -4.28 -3.97 5.11
C ALA A 37 -5.75 -3.69 4.75
N PRO A 38 -6.33 -2.58 5.21
CA PRO A 38 -7.51 -1.97 4.60
C PRO A 38 -7.25 -1.53 3.15
N ASP A 39 -8.23 -1.73 2.28
CA ASP A 39 -8.24 -1.17 0.93
C ASP A 39 -8.74 0.28 0.94
N ASN A 40 -7.89 1.17 1.47
CA ASN A 40 -8.21 2.59 1.66
C ASN A 40 -7.05 3.51 1.27
N GLY A 41 -6.12 3.03 0.44
CA GLY A 41 -4.93 3.79 0.04
C GLY A 41 -3.72 3.66 0.96
N ILE A 42 -3.76 2.93 2.07
CA ILE A 42 -2.58 2.78 2.95
C ILE A 42 -1.37 2.12 2.23
N LEU A 43 -1.63 1.32 1.19
CA LEU A 43 -0.58 0.66 0.37
C LEU A 43 -0.13 1.48 -0.85
N SER A 44 -0.53 2.74 -0.97
CA SER A 44 -0.23 3.58 -2.16
C SER A 44 1.26 3.65 -2.50
N TYR A 45 2.13 3.88 -1.50
CA TYR A 45 3.57 3.92 -1.71
C TYR A 45 4.15 2.56 -2.14
N VAL A 46 3.57 1.45 -1.69
CA VAL A 46 4.00 0.11 -2.12
C VAL A 46 3.66 -0.09 -3.59
N ILE A 47 2.43 0.23 -4.00
CA ILE A 47 1.96 0.05 -5.37
C ILE A 47 2.65 0.98 -6.34
N ASN A 48 2.83 2.25 -5.96
CA ASN A 48 3.45 3.24 -6.84
C ASN A 48 4.88 2.85 -7.24
N GLU A 49 5.63 2.14 -6.38
CA GLU A 49 6.95 1.60 -6.71
C GLU A 49 6.93 0.61 -7.88
N PHE A 50 5.87 -0.19 -8.03
CA PHE A 50 5.71 -1.12 -9.16
C PHE A 50 5.10 -0.42 -10.39
N SER A 51 4.39 0.68 -10.19
CA SER A 51 3.83 1.50 -11.27
C SER A 51 4.84 2.47 -11.90
N LEU A 52 6.02 2.70 -11.29
CA LEU A 52 7.06 3.64 -11.74
C LEU A 52 7.52 3.46 -13.19
N ASN A 53 7.21 2.33 -13.84
CA ASN A 53 7.64 2.08 -15.22
C ASN A 53 6.76 2.69 -16.31
N GLU A 54 5.50 3.09 -16.08
CA GLU A 54 4.73 3.81 -17.11
C GLU A 54 3.58 4.63 -16.52
N GLY A 55 3.46 5.87 -17.01
CA GLY A 55 2.24 6.68 -16.97
C GLY A 55 2.11 7.63 -15.78
N ALA A 56 1.91 8.91 -16.08
CA ALA A 56 1.62 9.95 -15.11
C ALA A 56 0.22 9.72 -14.49
N LEU A 57 0.19 9.32 -13.22
CA LEU A 57 -0.98 9.61 -12.39
C LEU A 57 -1.03 11.14 -12.24
N SER A 58 -2.16 11.70 -12.62
CA SER A 58 -2.43 13.12 -12.76
C SER A 58 -2.06 13.91 -11.52
N GLN A 59 -1.43 15.07 -11.75
CA GLN A 59 -1.19 16.08 -10.73
C GLN A 59 -2.53 16.56 -10.12
N CYS A 60 -2.56 16.70 -8.80
CA CYS A 60 -3.62 17.34 -8.03
C CYS A 60 -5.01 16.67 -8.03
N SER A 61 -5.10 15.41 -7.64
CA SER A 61 -6.31 14.91 -6.97
C SER A 61 -5.93 14.52 -5.54
N GLN A 62 -6.68 14.93 -4.52
CA GLN A 62 -6.57 14.34 -3.16
C GLN A 62 -7.49 13.11 -3.02
N SER A 63 -8.11 12.70 -4.12
CA SER A 63 -9.10 11.63 -4.14
C SER A 63 -8.44 10.26 -4.25
N LEU A 64 -9.09 9.27 -3.64
CA LEU A 64 -8.78 7.86 -3.84
C LEU A 64 -9.05 7.49 -5.31
N GLU A 65 -8.05 6.93 -5.96
CA GLU A 65 -8.12 6.45 -7.34
C GLU A 65 -8.00 4.93 -7.35
N GLU A 66 -8.71 4.26 -8.25
CA GLU A 66 -8.60 2.81 -8.40
C GLU A 66 -7.45 2.45 -9.35
N ALA A 67 -6.41 1.78 -8.83
CA ALA A 67 -5.27 1.33 -9.61
C ALA A 67 -5.41 -0.16 -9.95
N LYS A 68 -5.34 -0.49 -11.25
CA LYS A 68 -5.26 -1.88 -11.73
C LYS A 68 -3.83 -2.41 -11.60
N PHE A 69 -3.69 -3.67 -11.20
CA PHE A 69 -2.37 -4.28 -11.03
C PHE A 69 -1.63 -4.45 -12.35
N LYS A 70 -0.33 -4.13 -12.35
CA LYS A 70 0.62 -4.53 -13.39
C LYS A 70 1.13 -5.95 -13.11
N THR A 71 1.71 -6.59 -14.14
CA THR A 71 2.29 -7.94 -14.07
C THR A 71 3.23 -8.08 -12.87
N GLY A 72 3.05 -9.14 -12.06
CA GLY A 72 3.92 -9.45 -10.90
C GLY A 72 3.37 -9.03 -9.53
N LEU A 73 2.21 -8.39 -9.46
CA LEU A 73 1.45 -8.21 -8.22
C LEU A 73 0.29 -9.21 -8.15
N GLU A 74 0.16 -9.89 -7.01
CA GLU A 74 -0.98 -10.75 -6.70
C GLU A 74 -1.70 -10.17 -5.49
N ALA A 75 -3.03 -10.03 -5.54
CA ALA A 75 -3.79 -9.62 -4.38
C ALA A 75 -5.12 -10.37 -4.28
N VAL A 76 -5.61 -10.49 -3.05
CA VAL A 76 -6.92 -11.03 -2.72
C VAL A 76 -7.67 -10.10 -1.80
N ALA A 77 -8.99 -10.09 -1.93
CA ALA A 77 -9.89 -9.56 -0.91
C ALA A 77 -10.03 -10.60 0.21
N ILE A 78 -9.98 -10.15 1.46
CA ILE A 78 -10.21 -10.98 2.64
C ILE A 78 -11.73 -11.10 2.81
N THR A 79 -12.28 -12.25 2.42
CA THR A 79 -13.74 -12.49 2.42
C THR A 79 -14.13 -13.76 3.15
N ASP A 80 -13.18 -14.62 3.51
CA ASP A 80 -13.48 -15.90 4.15
C ASP A 80 -13.60 -15.78 5.69
N PRO A 81 -14.81 -15.95 6.25
CA PRO A 81 -15.06 -15.79 7.68
C PRO A 81 -14.49 -16.92 8.54
N ARG A 82 -14.02 -18.03 7.94
CA ARG A 82 -13.38 -19.15 8.67
C ARG A 82 -12.11 -18.70 9.39
N PHE A 83 -11.44 -17.67 8.86
CA PHE A 83 -10.21 -17.13 9.44
C PHE A 83 -10.46 -15.97 10.40
N TRP A 84 -11.70 -15.54 10.63
CA TRP A 84 -11.99 -14.40 11.51
C TRP A 84 -12.17 -14.85 12.95
N ARG A 85 -11.79 -13.98 13.88
CA ARG A 85 -12.07 -14.14 15.30
C ARG A 85 -13.51 -13.69 15.57
N HIS A 86 -14.37 -14.63 15.93
CA HIS A 86 -15.77 -14.37 16.23
C HIS A 86 -16.02 -14.08 17.73
N PRO A 87 -16.99 -13.23 18.07
CA PRO A 87 -17.75 -12.36 17.15
C PRO A 87 -16.87 -11.24 16.58
N VAL A 88 -17.14 -10.83 15.34
CA VAL A 88 -16.42 -9.72 14.70
C VAL A 88 -16.92 -8.40 15.26
N SER A 89 -16.02 -7.61 15.86
CA SER A 89 -16.35 -6.27 16.35
C SER A 89 -16.50 -5.27 15.21
N PRO A 90 -17.53 -4.41 15.21
CA PRO A 90 -17.72 -3.41 14.16
C PRO A 90 -16.61 -2.34 14.12
N THR A 91 -15.85 -2.17 15.19
CA THR A 91 -14.83 -1.11 15.31
C THR A 91 -13.42 -1.65 15.47
N PHE A 92 -13.22 -2.97 15.46
CA PHE A 92 -11.90 -3.57 15.73
C PHE A 92 -11.52 -4.69 14.75
N HIS A 93 -11.73 -4.48 13.45
CA HIS A 93 -11.31 -5.43 12.40
C HIS A 93 -9.80 -5.71 12.40
N GLY A 94 -8.98 -4.80 12.94
CA GLY A 94 -7.55 -5.05 13.15
C GLY A 94 -7.27 -6.31 13.96
N ARG A 95 -7.99 -6.47 15.07
CA ARG A 95 -7.89 -7.65 15.93
C ARG A 95 -8.67 -8.83 15.35
N ASP A 96 -9.86 -8.59 14.83
CA ASP A 96 -10.81 -9.66 14.54
C ASP A 96 -10.66 -10.27 13.15
N ILE A 97 -10.12 -9.53 12.17
CA ILE A 97 -9.97 -9.96 10.78
C ILE A 97 -8.50 -9.97 10.38
N PHE A 98 -7.82 -8.83 10.44
CA PHE A 98 -6.48 -8.68 9.87
C PHE A 98 -5.41 -9.47 10.62
N ALA A 99 -5.43 -9.45 11.96
CA ALA A 99 -4.43 -10.18 12.76
C ALA A 99 -4.49 -11.70 12.58
N PRO A 100 -5.66 -12.38 12.63
CA PRO A 100 -5.77 -13.79 12.30
C PRO A 100 -5.33 -14.15 10.87
N VAL A 101 -5.66 -13.31 9.89
CA VAL A 101 -5.21 -13.50 8.50
C VAL A 101 -3.70 -13.38 8.38
N ALA A 102 -3.10 -12.37 9.01
CA ALA A 102 -1.64 -12.20 9.03
C ALA A 102 -0.94 -13.38 9.72
N ALA A 103 -1.53 -13.91 10.79
CA ALA A 103 -1.04 -15.13 11.46
C ALA A 103 -1.16 -16.37 10.55
N GLY A 104 -2.26 -16.52 9.82
CA GLY A 104 -2.41 -17.62 8.88
C GLY A 104 -1.38 -17.57 7.74
N LEU A 105 -1.10 -16.38 7.20
CA LEU A 105 -0.05 -16.18 6.21
C LEU A 105 1.34 -16.52 6.76
N SER A 106 1.64 -16.18 8.02
CA SER A 106 2.93 -16.49 8.63
C SER A 106 3.13 -17.99 8.87
N LEU A 107 2.03 -18.75 9.01
CA LEU A 107 2.02 -20.22 9.05
C LEU A 107 2.10 -20.87 7.66
N GLY A 108 2.16 -20.08 6.58
CA GLY A 108 2.32 -20.58 5.21
C GLY A 108 1.01 -20.94 4.52
N ILE A 109 -0.15 -20.57 5.08
CA ILE A 109 -1.43 -20.69 4.37
C ILE A 109 -1.37 -19.84 3.09
N SER A 110 -1.80 -20.42 1.99
CA SER A 110 -1.85 -19.73 0.70
C SER A 110 -2.78 -18.51 0.79
N LEU A 111 -2.37 -17.37 0.24
CA LEU A 111 -3.18 -16.15 0.24
C LEU A 111 -4.56 -16.37 -0.39
N TYR A 112 -4.66 -17.29 -1.36
CA TYR A 112 -5.89 -17.65 -2.07
C TYR A 112 -6.94 -18.35 -1.20
N GLU A 113 -6.57 -18.84 -0.01
CA GLU A 113 -7.51 -19.43 0.94
C GLU A 113 -8.33 -18.37 1.69
N PHE A 114 -7.85 -17.12 1.76
CA PHE A 114 -8.49 -16.08 2.57
C PHE A 114 -9.61 -15.31 1.83
N GLY A 115 -9.77 -15.57 0.53
CA GLY A 115 -10.82 -14.98 -0.29
C GLY A 115 -10.44 -14.80 -1.76
N GLU A 116 -11.25 -13.99 -2.44
CA GLU A 116 -11.22 -13.89 -3.90
C GLU A 116 -10.06 -13.06 -4.44
N LYS A 117 -9.51 -13.49 -5.58
CA LYS A 117 -8.48 -12.72 -6.30
C LYS A 117 -9.05 -11.40 -6.79
N ILE A 118 -8.32 -10.32 -6.55
CA ILE A 118 -8.65 -8.99 -7.04
C ILE A 118 -7.62 -8.49 -8.04
N THR A 119 -8.04 -7.57 -8.90
CA THR A 119 -7.20 -7.00 -9.97
C THR A 119 -6.91 -5.50 -9.78
N SER A 120 -7.47 -4.90 -8.74
CA SER A 120 -7.34 -3.48 -8.44
C SER A 120 -7.48 -3.19 -6.94
N LEU A 121 -6.92 -2.07 -6.52
CA LEU A 121 -7.08 -1.50 -5.18
C LEU A 121 -7.14 0.03 -5.24
N TYR A 122 -7.57 0.65 -4.14
CA TYR A 122 -7.57 2.11 -4.02
C TYR A 122 -6.19 2.64 -3.62
N VAL A 123 -5.71 3.65 -4.34
CA VAL A 123 -4.47 4.38 -4.07
C VAL A 123 -4.71 5.87 -3.97
N PHE A 124 -3.85 6.56 -3.22
CA PHE A 124 -3.66 7.99 -3.29
C PHE A 124 -2.61 8.32 -4.35
N PRO A 125 -2.82 9.37 -5.14
CA PRO A 125 -1.79 9.88 -6.03
C PRO A 125 -0.62 10.40 -5.20
N THR A 126 0.59 9.98 -5.55
CA THR A 126 1.81 10.50 -4.92
C THR A 126 2.43 11.58 -5.80
N PRO A 127 2.77 12.75 -5.25
CA PRO A 127 3.38 13.82 -6.02
C PRO A 127 4.73 13.36 -6.59
N LYS A 128 4.94 13.58 -7.89
CA LYS A 128 6.22 13.31 -8.57
C LYS A 128 6.96 14.63 -8.80
N PRO A 129 8.30 14.65 -8.64
CA PRO A 129 9.10 15.79 -9.08
C PRO A 129 8.91 16.05 -10.58
N TYR A 130 9.02 17.31 -10.99
CA TYR A 130 8.93 17.71 -12.39
C TYR A 130 9.81 18.94 -12.68
N PHE A 131 10.14 19.18 -13.94
CA PHE A 131 10.83 20.40 -14.37
C PHE A 131 9.80 21.46 -14.79
N ASP A 132 9.97 22.69 -14.29
CA ASP A 132 9.15 23.83 -14.73
C ASP A 132 9.57 24.35 -16.11
N SER A 133 8.86 25.37 -16.62
CA SER A 133 9.15 25.99 -17.92
C SER A 133 10.50 26.70 -17.99
N GLN A 134 11.15 26.95 -16.84
CA GLN A 134 12.46 27.58 -16.73
C GLN A 134 13.58 26.53 -16.53
N GLY A 135 13.24 25.24 -16.47
CA GLY A 135 14.19 24.15 -16.27
C GLY A 135 14.57 23.92 -14.80
N ASN A 136 13.83 24.50 -13.84
CA ASN A 136 14.04 24.22 -12.42
C ASN A 136 13.37 22.90 -12.03
N LEU A 137 14.06 22.08 -11.24
CA LEU A 137 13.47 20.89 -10.64
C LEU A 137 12.57 21.29 -9.46
N VAL A 138 11.28 21.00 -9.58
CA VAL A 138 10.27 21.26 -8.55
C VAL A 138 9.87 19.95 -7.88
N GLY A 139 9.96 19.94 -6.55
CA GLY A 139 9.54 18.82 -5.69
C GLY A 139 8.71 19.30 -4.51
N HIS A 140 8.28 18.35 -3.68
CA HIS A 140 7.47 18.58 -2.49
C HIS A 140 8.16 18.01 -1.26
N ILE A 141 8.03 18.69 -0.12
CA ILE A 141 8.40 18.11 1.18
C ILE A 141 7.35 17.06 1.56
N LEU A 142 7.79 15.82 1.72
CA LEU A 142 6.96 14.69 2.10
C LEU A 142 6.87 14.49 3.61
N TYR A 143 7.95 14.81 4.33
CA TYR A 143 8.04 14.59 5.75
C TYR A 143 9.03 15.57 6.39
N ILE A 144 8.68 16.04 7.59
CA ILE A 144 9.57 16.81 8.45
C ILE A 144 9.89 15.90 9.62
N ASP A 145 11.18 15.57 9.80
CA ASP A 145 11.59 14.69 10.88
C ASP A 145 11.69 15.44 12.22
N HIS A 146 11.90 14.68 13.29
CA HIS A 146 11.98 15.25 14.64
C HIS A 146 13.19 16.18 14.86
N PHE A 147 14.23 16.08 14.02
CA PHE A 147 15.41 16.94 14.07
C PHE A 147 15.22 18.23 13.27
N GLY A 148 14.13 18.36 12.52
CA GLY A 148 13.85 19.50 11.65
C GLY A 148 14.39 19.35 10.22
N ASN A 149 14.84 18.16 9.83
CA ASN A 149 15.22 17.91 8.44
C ASN A 149 13.97 17.82 7.55
N LEU A 150 14.10 18.34 6.33
CA LEU A 150 13.04 18.29 5.32
C LEU A 150 13.33 17.16 4.33
N ILE A 151 12.49 16.14 4.33
CA ILE A 151 12.60 15.01 3.39
C ILE A 151 11.68 15.28 2.20
N SER A 152 12.27 15.45 1.02
CA SER A 152 11.52 15.71 -0.22
C SER A 152 11.20 14.44 -1.01
N ASN A 153 10.40 14.58 -2.06
CA ASN A 153 10.15 13.54 -3.05
C ASN A 153 11.19 13.49 -4.18
N ILE A 154 12.21 14.36 -4.15
CA ILE A 154 13.29 14.41 -5.14
C ILE A 154 14.28 13.30 -4.86
N LYS A 155 14.51 12.43 -5.85
CA LYS A 155 15.48 11.34 -5.78
C LYS A 155 16.80 11.77 -6.40
N SER A 156 17.88 11.06 -6.06
CA SER A 156 19.18 11.27 -6.69
C SER A 156 19.16 11.11 -8.21
N THR A 157 18.25 10.29 -8.75
CA THR A 157 18.06 10.10 -10.20
C THR A 157 17.41 11.29 -10.90
N ASP A 158 16.77 12.19 -10.15
CA ASP A 158 16.13 13.39 -10.69
C ASP A 158 17.10 14.57 -10.76
N LEU A 159 18.27 14.45 -10.11
CA LEU A 159 19.32 15.45 -10.11
C LEU A 159 20.24 15.25 -11.34
N PRO A 160 20.81 16.33 -11.89
CA PRO A 160 21.82 16.22 -12.94
C PRO A 160 22.99 15.36 -12.45
N GLY A 161 23.50 14.48 -13.31
CA GLY A 161 24.63 13.60 -12.99
C GLY A 161 25.88 14.40 -12.63
N GLY A 162 26.48 14.05 -11.50
CA GLY A 162 27.85 14.43 -11.11
C GLY A 162 28.78 13.23 -11.23
#